data_AF-A0A170YFQ8-F1
#
_entry.id   AF-A0A170YFQ8-F1
#
_cell.length_a   1.000
_cell.length_b   1.000
_cell.length_c   1.000
_cell.angle_alpha   90.00
_cell.angle_beta   90.00
_cell.angle_gamma   90.00
#
_symmetry.space_group_name_H-M   'P 1'
#
loop_
_entity.id
_entity.type
_entity.pdbx_description
1 polymer ?
#
loop_
_entity_poly.entity_id
_entity_poly.type
_entity_poly.pdbx_seq_one_letter_code
_entity_poly.pdbx_strand_id
1 'polypeptide(L)'
;SLKTNDSVDNKSTDEDNELDPRIQVELEQLNNCTDLINKLEIELDEANTTFRILLKDSMRRLKVMTCKLGSCIDRARPYYEAVEIARKAQLECQKAAVQFQRANGIHQAAKETVALAEARFLSKQNEWQFDNAWQEMLNHATTKVTEAERQKSESGREHQK
;
A
#
# COMPACT_ATOMS: atom_id res chain seq x y z
N SER A 1 12.72 82.51 41.24
CA SER A 1 13.55 81.66 42.11
C SER A 1 14.07 80.49 41.30
N LEU A 2 15.39 80.33 41.27
CA LEU A 2 16.06 79.15 40.73
C LEU A 2 15.70 77.90 41.55
N LYS A 3 15.61 76.75 40.87
CA LYS A 3 16.13 75.44 41.31
C LYS A 3 15.95 74.45 40.15
N THR A 4 17.05 74.15 39.45
CA THR A 4 17.74 72.85 39.47
C THR A 4 16.86 71.73 38.92
N ASN A 5 17.05 71.39 37.65
CA ASN A 5 16.75 70.05 37.16
C ASN A 5 18.04 69.48 36.60
N ASP A 6 18.55 68.50 37.34
CA ASP A 6 19.72 67.71 37.04
C ASP A 6 19.63 67.10 35.65
N SER A 7 20.72 67.26 34.93
CA SER A 7 21.03 66.46 33.75
C SER A 7 21.29 65.00 34.16
N VAL A 8 21.05 64.13 33.18
CA VAL A 8 21.65 62.80 33.01
C VAL A 8 20.98 61.65 33.77
N ASP A 9 19.99 61.02 33.13
CA ASP A 9 20.15 59.66 32.60
C ASP A 9 18.89 59.27 31.81
N ASN A 10 18.91 59.49 30.49
CA ASN A 10 17.95 58.85 29.58
C ASN A 10 18.73 57.88 28.68
N LYS A 11 19.38 56.91 29.31
CA LYS A 11 19.95 55.71 28.67
C LYS A 11 18.99 54.52 28.85
N SER A 12 17.74 54.65 28.43
CA SER A 12 16.79 53.54 28.49
C SER A 12 15.63 53.68 27.50
N THR A 13 15.90 54.11 26.27
CA THR A 13 14.88 54.12 25.19
C THR A 13 15.35 53.51 23.87
N ASP A 14 16.54 52.90 23.84
CA ASP A 14 17.02 52.15 22.64
C ASP A 14 16.87 50.63 22.77
N GLU A 15 16.75 50.06 23.98
CA GLU A 15 16.62 48.59 24.15
C GLU A 15 15.21 48.06 23.86
N ASP A 16 14.17 48.90 23.95
CA ASP A 16 12.77 48.50 23.63
C ASP A 16 12.43 48.59 22.12
N ASN A 17 13.35 49.10 21.29
CA ASN A 17 13.16 49.25 19.84
C ASN A 17 13.89 48.18 19.01
N GLU A 18 14.63 47.27 19.65
CA GLU A 18 15.34 46.19 18.94
C GLU A 18 14.37 45.03 18.71
N LEU A 19 13.75 44.99 17.52
CA LEU A 19 12.89 43.90 17.07
C LEU A 19 13.60 42.55 17.24
N ASP A 20 13.00 41.61 17.97
CA ASP A 20 13.56 40.27 18.16
C ASP A 20 13.87 39.65 16.79
N PRO A 21 15.13 39.28 16.50
CA PRO A 21 15.53 38.70 15.22
C PRO A 21 14.70 37.48 14.79
N ARG A 22 14.09 36.76 15.75
CA ARG A 22 13.17 35.65 15.45
C ARG A 22 11.91 36.12 14.73
N ILE A 23 11.37 37.29 15.07
CA ILE A 23 10.18 37.85 14.43
C ILE A 23 10.46 38.12 12.95
N GLN A 24 11.66 38.61 12.62
CA GLN A 24 12.06 38.83 11.23
C GLN A 24 12.14 37.50 10.46
N VAL A 25 12.74 36.47 11.04
CA VAL A 25 12.84 35.14 10.43
C VAL A 25 11.45 34.54 10.15
N GLU A 26 10.52 34.64 11.10
CA GLU A 26 9.16 34.12 10.92
C GLU A 26 8.36 34.92 9.87
N LEU A 27 8.57 36.24 9.77
CA LEU A 27 7.95 37.06 8.72
C LEU A 27 8.51 36.73 7.33
N GLU A 28 9.82 36.48 7.21
CA GLU A 28 10.43 36.00 5.97
C GLU A 28 9.89 34.63 5.57
N GLN A 29 9.72 33.72 6.53
CA GLN A 29 9.08 32.42 6.29
C GLN A 29 7.62 32.58 5.84
N LEU A 30 6.85 33.47 6.47
CA LEU A 30 5.46 33.74 6.10
C LEU A 30 5.36 34.30 4.68
N ASN A 31 6.23 35.23 4.31
CA ASN A 31 6.30 35.79 2.96
C ASN A 31 6.65 34.70 1.93
N ASN A 32 7.66 33.87 2.21
CA ASN A 32 8.03 32.74 1.35
C ASN A 32 6.89 31.73 1.19
N CYS A 33 6.18 31.40 2.27
CA CYS A 33 5.01 30.53 2.24
C CYS A 33 3.87 31.15 1.41
N THR A 34 3.65 32.46 1.52
CA THR A 34 2.64 33.19 0.75
C THR A 34 2.97 33.15 -0.74
N ASP A 35 4.23 33.39 -1.12
CA ASP A 35 4.69 33.28 -2.50
C ASP A 35 4.54 31.85 -3.05
N LEU A 36 4.83 30.84 -2.23
CA LEU A 36 4.64 29.44 -2.59
C LEU A 36 3.15 29.11 -2.80
N ILE A 37 2.26 29.59 -1.94
CA ILE A 37 0.81 29.42 -2.10
C ILE A 37 0.37 30.03 -3.42
N ASN A 38 0.73 31.29 -3.68
CA ASN A 38 0.35 31.97 -4.92
C ASN A 38 0.87 31.23 -6.16
N LYS A 39 2.11 30.73 -6.10
CA LYS A 39 2.68 29.93 -7.19
C LYS A 39 1.91 28.63 -7.42
N LEU A 40 1.62 27.89 -6.36
CA LEU A 40 0.87 26.64 -6.44
C LEU A 40 -0.56 26.85 -6.92
N GLU A 41 -1.20 27.97 -6.56
CA GLU A 41 -2.51 28.35 -7.06
C GLU A 41 -2.50 28.57 -8.58
N ILE A 42 -1.49 29.31 -9.08
CA ILE A 42 -1.31 29.51 -10.53
C ILE A 42 -1.07 28.18 -11.24
N GLU A 43 -0.16 27.35 -10.74
CA GLU A 43 0.13 26.03 -11.34
C GLU A 43 -1.11 25.12 -11.34
N LEU A 44 -1.92 25.15 -10.27
CA LEU A 44 -3.17 24.41 -10.18
C LEU A 44 -4.19 24.90 -11.21
N ASP A 45 -4.34 26.21 -11.38
CA ASP A 45 -5.27 26.81 -12.35
C ASP A 45 -4.84 26.52 -13.79
N GLU A 46 -3.55 26.57 -14.09
CA GLU A 46 -2.99 26.18 -15.38
C GLU A 46 -3.22 24.69 -15.67
N ALA A 47 -2.95 23.82 -14.69
CA ALA A 47 -3.18 22.38 -14.81
C ALA A 47 -4.67 22.06 -15.01
N ASN A 48 -5.56 22.70 -14.24
CA ASN A 48 -7.00 22.56 -14.37
C ASN A 48 -7.51 23.05 -15.73
N THR A 49 -6.99 24.18 -16.20
CA THR A 49 -7.34 24.72 -17.52
C THR A 49 -6.90 23.77 -18.63
N THR A 50 -5.66 23.27 -18.55
CA THR A 50 -5.11 22.29 -19.48
C THR A 50 -5.93 21.01 -19.50
N PHE A 51 -6.28 20.48 -18.32
CA PHE A 51 -7.14 19.30 -18.18
C PHE A 51 -8.50 19.51 -18.84
N ARG A 52 -9.15 20.66 -18.58
CA ARG A 52 -10.46 21.00 -19.18
C ARG A 52 -10.38 21.10 -20.71
N ILE A 53 -9.31 21.68 -21.25
CA ILE A 53 -9.10 21.77 -22.70
C ILE A 53 -8.91 20.39 -23.31
N LEU A 54 -8.04 19.56 -22.72
CA LEU A 54 -7.76 18.20 -23.18
C LEU A 54 -9.03 17.32 -23.11
N LEU A 55 -9.79 17.41 -22.02
CA LEU A 55 -11.05 16.69 -21.85
C LEU A 55 -12.07 17.08 -22.92
N LYS A 56 -12.24 18.38 -23.18
CA LYS A 56 -13.16 18.86 -24.23
C LYS A 56 -12.74 18.38 -25.60
N ASP A 57 -11.46 18.46 -25.94
CA ASP A 57 -10.99 18.03 -27.27
C ASP A 57 -11.07 16.50 -27.43
N SER A 58 -10.70 15.73 -26.42
CA SER A 58 -10.86 14.27 -26.43
C SER A 58 -12.32 13.84 -26.54
N MET A 59 -13.24 14.45 -25.79
CA MET A 59 -14.68 14.21 -25.92
C MET A 59 -15.20 14.56 -27.32
N ARG A 60 -14.74 15.68 -27.90
CA ARG A 60 -15.10 16.07 -29.27
C ARG A 60 -14.63 15.03 -30.28
N ARG A 61 -13.37 14.59 -30.20
CA ARG A 61 -12.80 13.54 -31.07
C ARG A 61 -13.56 12.23 -30.90
N LEU A 62 -13.86 11.83 -29.67
CA LEU A 62 -14.63 10.63 -29.37
C LEU A 62 -16.03 10.71 -30.01
N LYS A 63 -16.74 11.83 -29.86
CA LYS A 63 -18.06 12.05 -30.47
C LYS A 63 -18.03 11.88 -31.98
N VAL A 64 -17.01 12.44 -32.65
CA VAL A 64 -16.83 12.26 -34.10
C VAL A 64 -16.63 10.79 -34.47
N MET A 65 -15.82 10.06 -33.70
CA MET A 65 -15.57 8.62 -33.95
C MET A 65 -16.83 7.78 -33.68
N THR A 66 -17.57 8.07 -32.61
CA THR A 66 -18.84 7.40 -32.29
C THR A 66 -19.88 7.59 -33.39
N CYS A 67 -20.00 8.79 -33.98
CA CYS A 67 -20.90 9.00 -35.11
C CYS A 67 -20.50 8.17 -36.34
N LYS A 68 -19.20 7.97 -36.58
CA LYS A 68 -18.68 7.22 -37.74
C LYS A 68 -18.76 5.70 -37.54
N LEU A 69 -18.52 5.22 -36.32
CA LEU A 69 -18.25 3.81 -36.02
C LEU A 69 -19.20 3.20 -34.96
N GLY A 70 -20.21 3.95 -34.49
CA GLY A 70 -21.08 3.50 -33.39
C GLY A 70 -21.70 2.12 -33.63
N SER A 71 -22.25 1.90 -34.83
CA SER A 71 -22.92 0.62 -35.13
C SER A 71 -21.99 -0.60 -35.17
N CYS A 72 -20.70 -0.44 -35.52
CA CYS A 72 -19.74 -1.55 -35.48
C CYS A 72 -19.15 -1.72 -34.08
N ILE A 73 -19.00 -0.64 -33.31
CA ILE A 73 -18.59 -0.69 -31.90
C ILE A 73 -19.63 -1.45 -31.08
N ASP A 74 -20.92 -1.14 -31.24
CA ASP A 74 -21.99 -1.81 -30.47
C ASP A 74 -22.11 -3.29 -30.82
N ARG A 75 -21.85 -3.67 -32.08
CA ARG A 75 -21.79 -5.07 -32.51
C ARG A 75 -20.57 -5.81 -31.95
N ALA A 76 -19.42 -5.14 -31.83
CA ALA A 76 -18.19 -5.74 -31.30
C ALA A 76 -18.14 -5.77 -29.77
N ARG A 77 -18.91 -4.92 -29.09
CA ARG A 77 -18.89 -4.75 -27.63
C ARG A 77 -19.07 -6.07 -26.87
N PRO A 78 -20.05 -6.95 -27.16
CA PRO A 78 -20.24 -8.19 -26.40
C PRO A 78 -19.01 -9.12 -26.46
N TYR A 79 -18.30 -9.14 -27.60
CA TYR A 79 -17.08 -9.92 -27.75
C TYR A 79 -15.98 -9.41 -26.80
N TYR A 80 -15.70 -8.11 -26.80
CA TYR A 80 -14.67 -7.54 -25.95
C TYR A 80 -15.02 -7.62 -24.45
N GLU A 81 -16.30 -7.47 -24.10
CA GLU A 81 -16.77 -7.70 -22.73
C GLU A 81 -16.55 -9.15 -22.30
N ALA A 82 -16.86 -10.12 -23.16
CA ALA A 82 -16.60 -11.53 -22.89
C ALA A 82 -15.09 -11.84 -22.77
N VAL A 83 -14.24 -11.23 -23.61
CA VAL A 83 -12.78 -11.36 -23.52
C VAL A 83 -12.25 -10.81 -22.19
N GLU A 84 -12.75 -9.66 -21.74
CA GLU A 84 -12.36 -9.10 -20.44
C GLU A 84 -12.81 -9.99 -19.27
N ILE A 85 -14.02 -10.55 -19.33
CA ILE A 85 -14.50 -11.52 -18.33
C ILE A 85 -13.61 -12.78 -18.33
N ALA A 86 -13.32 -13.34 -19.50
CA ALA A 86 -12.47 -14.52 -19.63
C ALA A 86 -11.05 -14.25 -19.09
N ARG A 87 -10.47 -13.08 -19.38
CA ARG A 87 -9.16 -12.68 -18.86
C ARG A 87 -9.15 -12.58 -17.34
N LYS A 88 -10.20 -12.00 -16.74
CA LYS A 88 -10.35 -11.91 -15.29
C LYS A 88 -10.46 -13.30 -14.66
N ALA A 89 -11.32 -14.16 -15.20
CA ALA A 89 -11.48 -15.53 -14.74
C ALA A 89 -10.17 -16.33 -14.87
N GLN A 90 -9.42 -16.17 -15.96
CA GLN A 90 -8.11 -16.79 -16.14
C GLN A 90 -7.11 -16.34 -15.07
N LEU A 91 -7.07 -15.05 -14.75
CA LEU A 91 -6.18 -14.52 -13.73
C LEU A 91 -6.55 -15.04 -12.33
N GLU A 92 -7.84 -15.11 -12.02
CA GLU A 92 -8.34 -15.68 -10.76
C GLU A 92 -8.00 -17.18 -10.66
N CYS A 93 -8.21 -17.95 -11.72
CA CYS A 93 -7.84 -19.36 -11.80
C CYS A 93 -6.33 -19.55 -11.60
N GLN A 94 -5.48 -18.73 -12.26
CA GLN A 94 -4.03 -18.78 -12.08
C GLN A 94 -3.63 -18.47 -10.63
N LYS A 95 -4.26 -17.46 -10.01
CA LYS A 95 -4.02 -17.11 -8.61
C LYS A 95 -4.40 -18.26 -7.67
N ALA A 96 -5.56 -18.88 -7.89
CA ALA A 96 -6.01 -20.05 -7.12
C ALA A 96 -5.06 -21.25 -7.32
N ALA A 97 -4.58 -21.48 -8.54
CA ALA A 97 -3.62 -22.54 -8.85
C ALA A 97 -2.30 -22.36 -8.09
N VAL A 98 -1.76 -21.14 -8.08
CA VAL A 98 -0.52 -20.83 -7.34
C VAL A 98 -0.73 -21.02 -5.83
N GLN A 99 -1.88 -20.63 -5.29
CA GLN A 99 -2.20 -20.85 -3.87
C GLN A 99 -2.30 -22.33 -3.54
N PHE A 100 -2.96 -23.13 -4.38
CA PHE A 100 -3.05 -24.57 -4.22
C PHE A 100 -1.66 -25.24 -4.29
N GLN A 101 -0.82 -24.85 -5.25
CA GLN A 101 0.56 -25.34 -5.34
C GLN A 101 1.36 -25.03 -4.07
N ARG A 102 1.24 -23.81 -3.54
CA ARG A 102 1.90 -23.41 -2.29
C ARG A 102 1.39 -24.22 -1.10
N ALA A 103 0.07 -24.37 -0.96
CA ALA A 103 -0.53 -25.16 0.11
C ALA A 103 -0.11 -26.63 0.04
N ASN A 104 -0.05 -27.20 -1.16
CA ASN A 104 0.44 -28.56 -1.37
C ASN A 104 1.93 -28.70 -1.00
N GLY A 105 2.77 -27.71 -1.32
CA GLY A 105 4.18 -27.69 -0.92
C GLY A 105 4.37 -27.62 0.60
N ILE A 106 3.58 -26.78 1.29
CA ILE A 106 3.61 -26.69 2.76
C ILE A 106 3.20 -28.04 3.39
N HIS A 107 2.14 -28.65 2.86
CA HIS A 107 1.66 -29.95 3.32
C HIS A 107 2.71 -31.05 3.16
N GLN A 108 3.37 -31.08 2.00
CA GLN A 108 4.43 -32.05 1.73
C GLN A 108 5.62 -31.87 2.70
N ALA A 109 6.06 -30.62 2.94
CA ALA A 109 7.12 -30.32 3.90
C ALA A 109 6.72 -30.68 5.35
N ALA A 110 5.45 -30.50 5.73
CA ALA A 110 4.96 -30.89 7.04
C ALA A 110 4.97 -32.42 7.21
N LYS A 111 4.57 -33.18 6.17
CA LYS A 111 4.67 -34.64 6.16
C LYS A 111 6.11 -35.13 6.27
N GLU A 112 7.03 -34.52 5.53
CA GLU A 112 8.45 -34.84 5.61
C GLU A 112 9.02 -34.57 7.00
N THR A 113 8.58 -33.49 7.66
CA THR A 113 9.00 -33.17 9.04
C THR A 113 8.56 -34.26 10.03
N VAL A 114 7.31 -34.75 9.91
CA VAL A 114 6.82 -35.86 10.75
C VAL A 114 7.60 -37.14 10.47
N ALA A 115 7.77 -37.51 9.19
CA ALA A 115 8.50 -38.71 8.81
C ALA A 115 9.96 -38.70 9.32
N LEU A 116 10.62 -37.54 9.28
CA LEU A 116 11.98 -37.39 9.78
C LEU A 116 12.06 -37.45 11.32
N ALA A 117 11.04 -36.93 12.01
CA ALA A 117 10.91 -37.07 13.46
C ALA A 117 10.68 -38.52 13.89
N GLU A 118 9.81 -39.26 13.19
CA GLU A 118 9.57 -40.70 13.39
C GLU A 118 10.83 -41.54 13.15
N ALA A 119 11.53 -41.29 12.03
CA ALA A 119 12.78 -41.98 11.71
C ALA A 119 13.86 -41.74 12.77
N ARG A 120 14.00 -40.50 13.24
CA ARG A 120 14.94 -40.14 14.31
C ARG A 120 14.59 -40.83 15.62
N PHE A 121 13.30 -40.93 15.98
CA PHE A 121 12.85 -41.66 17.15
C PHE A 121 13.18 -43.15 17.09
N LEU A 122 12.88 -43.81 15.97
CA LEU A 122 13.22 -45.22 15.75
C LEU A 122 14.74 -45.47 15.84
N SER A 123 15.56 -44.54 15.34
CA SER A 123 17.03 -44.66 15.39
C SER A 123 17.64 -44.49 16.79
N LYS A 124 16.94 -43.81 17.71
CA LYS A 124 17.41 -43.50 19.07
C LYS A 124 16.59 -44.17 20.17
N GLN A 125 15.83 -45.21 19.81
CA GLN A 125 14.91 -45.90 20.71
C GLN A 125 15.57 -46.49 21.96
N ASN A 126 16.88 -46.79 21.91
CA ASN A 126 17.65 -47.27 23.06
C ASN A 126 18.25 -46.15 23.95
N GLU A 127 18.26 -44.90 23.48
CA GLU A 127 18.84 -43.74 24.20
C GLU A 127 17.77 -42.79 24.76
N TRP A 128 16.59 -42.72 24.15
CA TRP A 128 15.57 -41.71 24.47
C TRP A 128 14.37 -42.36 25.16
N GLN A 129 14.04 -41.90 26.37
CA GLN A 129 12.73 -42.16 26.96
C GLN A 129 11.70 -41.29 26.26
N PHE A 130 10.49 -41.83 26.10
CA PHE A 130 9.36 -41.11 25.52
C PHE A 130 8.92 -40.02 26.49
N ASP A 131 9.63 -38.89 26.48
CA ASP A 131 9.44 -37.79 27.42
C ASP A 131 8.29 -36.89 26.99
N ASN A 132 7.74 -36.13 27.94
CA ASN A 132 6.63 -35.21 27.72
C ASN A 132 6.91 -34.20 26.59
N ALA A 133 8.15 -33.71 26.46
CA ALA A 133 8.56 -32.80 25.40
C ALA A 133 8.49 -33.43 23.99
N TRP A 134 8.72 -34.74 23.87
CA TRP A 134 8.63 -35.46 22.60
C TRP A 134 7.16 -35.68 22.20
N GLN A 135 6.31 -36.00 23.19
CA GLN A 135 4.87 -36.10 22.99
C GLN A 135 4.25 -34.76 22.55
N GLU A 136 4.66 -33.65 23.16
CA GLU A 136 4.26 -32.30 22.73
C GLU A 136 4.72 -31.98 21.30
N MET A 137 5.97 -32.32 20.95
CA MET A 137 6.49 -32.15 19.59
C MET A 137 5.68 -32.93 18.55
N LEU A 138 5.33 -34.19 18.85
CA LEU A 138 4.53 -35.02 17.93
C LEU A 138 3.11 -34.48 17.79
N ASN A 139 2.49 -34.05 18.90
CA ASN A 139 1.17 -33.41 18.87
C ASN A 139 1.18 -32.13 18.03
N HIS A 140 2.21 -31.30 18.17
CA HIS A 140 2.36 -30.08 17.38
C HIS A 140 2.56 -30.39 15.89
N ALA A 141 3.43 -31.36 15.57
CA ALA A 141 3.68 -31.78 14.19
C ALA A 141 2.41 -32.36 13.53
N THR A 142 1.64 -33.18 14.26
CA THR A 142 0.37 -33.77 13.81
C THR A 142 -0.69 -32.69 13.57
N THR A 143 -0.82 -31.73 14.49
CA THR A 143 -1.73 -30.58 14.35
C THR A 143 -1.36 -29.76 13.10
N LYS A 144 -0.07 -29.53 12.87
CA LYS A 144 0.44 -28.79 11.72
C LYS A 144 0.19 -29.50 10.39
N VAL A 145 0.33 -30.83 10.33
CA VAL A 145 -0.03 -31.63 9.13
C VAL A 145 -1.53 -31.57 8.88
N THR A 146 -2.35 -31.66 9.93
CA THR A 146 -3.81 -31.59 9.81
C THR A 146 -4.27 -30.23 9.28
N GLU A 147 -3.68 -29.15 9.80
CA GLU A 147 -3.96 -27.78 9.33
C GLU A 147 -3.49 -27.55 7.89
N ALA A 148 -2.32 -28.09 7.52
CA ALA A 148 -1.82 -28.01 6.15
C ALA A 148 -2.70 -28.79 5.15
N GLU A 149 -3.22 -29.97 5.54
CA GLU A 149 -4.18 -30.73 4.72
C GLU A 149 -5.50 -29.97 4.55
N ARG A 150 -6.00 -29.31 5.62
CA ARG A 150 -7.20 -28.47 5.55
C ARG A 150 -7.02 -27.31 4.55
N GLN A 151 -5.91 -26.58 4.65
CA GLN A 151 -5.59 -25.48 3.73
C GLN A 151 -5.41 -25.94 2.28
N LYS A 152 -4.80 -27.11 2.07
CA LYS A 152 -4.69 -27.74 0.74
C LYS A 152 -6.06 -28.11 0.17
N SER A 153 -6.94 -28.69 0.98
CA SER A 153 -8.29 -29.07 0.56
C SER A 153 -9.14 -27.85 0.17
N GLU A 154 -9.08 -26.79 0.99
CA GLU A 154 -9.79 -25.53 0.73
C GLU A 154 -9.31 -24.85 -0.56
N SER A 155 -7.99 -24.69 -0.70
CA SER A 155 -7.39 -24.12 -1.92
C SER A 155 -7.62 -24.98 -3.16
N GLY A 156 -7.67 -26.31 -3.01
CA GLY A 156 -7.99 -27.23 -4.11
C GLY A 156 -9.43 -27.07 -4.58
N ARG A 157 -10.37 -26.90 -3.65
CA ARG A 157 -11.77 -26.64 -3.98
C ARG A 157 -11.97 -25.27 -4.63
N GLU A 158 -11.18 -24.27 -4.22
CA GLU A 158 -11.22 -22.93 -4.83
C GLU A 158 -10.62 -22.93 -6.24
N HIS A 159 -9.53 -23.67 -6.47
CA HIS A 159 -8.96 -23.83 -7.80
C HIS A 159 -9.85 -24.59 -8.80
N GLN A 160 -10.69 -25.50 -8.31
CA GLN A 160 -11.61 -26.30 -9.14
C GLN A 160 -12.87 -25.55 -9.60
N LYS A 161 -13.19 -24.41 -8.95
CA LYS A 161 -14.35 -23.57 -9.28
C LYS A 161 -14.07 -22.69 -10.49
#